data_AF-C4JUS7-F1
#
_entry.id   AF-C4JUS7-F1
#
_cell.length_a   1.000
_cell.length_b   1.000
_cell.length_c   1.000
_cell.angle_alpha   90.00
_cell.angle_beta   90.00
_cell.angle_gamma   90.00
#
_symmetry.space_group_name_H-M   'P 1'
#
loop_
_entity.id
_entity.type
_entity.pdbx_description
1 polymer ?
#
loop_
_entity_poly.entity_id
_entity_poly.type
_entity_poly.pdbx_seq_one_letter_code
_entity_poly.pdbx_strand_id
1 'polypeptide(L)'
;MIDQYDEAAKKSGAIMIPTNGFESAPSDLLTWSMATKMKREFGVKVKDVVLSIYDLKGAGISGGTAASILAAFSNLSFAELRSMSDPYRISVSRPSAIPSTPLYRKLVGVHNVRDIGTVTTAVPAACDTAIVHRSSSLMPNLYDRNFHFQEFAKVRNVFIGFAVHMGLGLIAISLMLPPIRWLARKLLPEPGQGPKKQDTLADHVEYRGIATADPAEPGKKPIRLSGKLSYQGPAYPMTGMLLAESAMVLITSKKVGKDIKGGYLTPATLGEEYITRIERCGVEIEMHALED
;
A
#
# COMPACT_ATOMS: atom_id res chain seq x y z
N MET A 1 9.08 10.77 -13.00
CA MET A 1 9.02 11.54 -11.73
C MET A 1 10.31 11.41 -10.93
N ILE A 2 10.65 10.24 -10.40
CA ILE A 2 11.87 10.06 -9.58
C ILE A 2 13.13 10.45 -10.35
N ASP A 3 13.35 9.82 -11.51
CA ASP A 3 14.54 10.04 -12.35
C ASP A 3 14.72 11.52 -12.77
N GLN A 4 13.62 12.27 -12.83
CA GLN A 4 13.61 13.67 -13.26
C GLN A 4 13.74 14.67 -12.10
N TYR A 5 13.13 14.38 -10.94
CA TYR A 5 12.92 15.38 -9.90
C TYR A 5 13.51 15.04 -8.53
N ASP A 6 13.88 13.79 -8.25
CA ASP A 6 14.34 13.38 -6.91
C ASP A 6 15.60 14.14 -6.47
N GLU A 7 16.61 14.25 -7.34
CA GLU A 7 17.85 14.98 -7.05
C GLU A 7 17.64 16.48 -6.92
N ALA A 8 16.76 17.07 -7.75
CA ALA A 8 16.42 18.48 -7.64
C ALA A 8 15.66 18.78 -6.34
N ALA A 9 14.75 17.88 -5.94
CA ALA A 9 13.99 17.98 -4.70
C ALA A 9 14.89 17.85 -3.46
N LYS A 10 15.83 16.89 -3.45
CA LYS A 10 16.86 16.78 -2.40
C LYS A 10 17.70 18.06 -2.25
N LYS A 11 18.13 18.65 -3.37
CA LYS A 11 18.96 19.87 -3.37
C LYS A 11 18.21 21.11 -2.88
N SER A 12 16.95 21.26 -3.28
CA SER A 12 16.11 22.41 -2.93
C SER A 12 15.44 22.29 -1.57
N GLY A 13 15.37 21.07 -1.01
CA GLY A 13 14.57 20.79 0.18
C GLY A 13 13.08 20.55 -0.12
N ALA A 14 12.66 20.54 -1.39
CA ALA A 14 11.29 20.23 -1.76
C ALA A 14 10.93 18.78 -1.39
N ILE A 15 9.76 18.58 -0.80
CA ILE A 15 9.27 17.27 -0.37
C ILE A 15 8.13 16.84 -1.30
N MET A 16 8.25 15.65 -1.89
CA MET A 16 7.22 15.06 -2.74
C MET A 16 6.75 13.75 -2.13
N ILE A 17 5.48 13.66 -1.75
CA ILE A 17 4.87 12.45 -1.18
C ILE A 17 3.71 12.00 -2.08
N PRO A 18 3.99 11.38 -3.23
CA PRO A 18 2.93 10.84 -4.07
C PRO A 18 2.22 9.69 -3.35
N THR A 19 1.04 9.34 -3.86
CA THR A 19 0.20 8.25 -3.33
C THR A 19 -0.11 8.36 -1.83
N ASN A 20 -0.08 9.57 -1.26
CA ASN A 20 -0.49 9.84 0.13
C ASN A 20 -2.02 9.95 0.30
N GLY A 21 -2.74 9.02 -0.31
CA GLY A 21 -4.18 8.91 -0.21
C GLY A 21 -4.60 7.55 0.30
N PHE A 22 -5.91 7.31 0.35
CA PHE A 22 -6.49 6.04 0.78
C PHE A 22 -5.87 4.82 0.07
N GLU A 23 -5.50 4.97 -1.19
CA GLU A 23 -5.06 3.86 -2.03
C GLU A 23 -3.78 3.19 -1.50
N SER A 24 -2.77 3.95 -1.08
CA SER A 24 -1.46 3.38 -0.65
C SER A 24 -1.00 3.80 0.75
N ALA A 25 -1.50 4.90 1.31
CA ALA A 25 -1.04 5.39 2.62
C ALA A 25 -1.37 4.41 3.76
N PRO A 26 -2.56 3.80 3.86
CA PRO A 26 -2.86 2.85 4.94
C PRO A 26 -1.88 1.67 4.97
N SER A 27 -1.55 1.10 3.81
CA SER A 27 -0.64 -0.04 3.69
C SER A 27 0.78 0.31 4.10
N ASP A 28 1.27 1.48 3.68
CA ASP A 28 2.58 2.01 4.05
C ASP A 28 2.67 2.32 5.56
N LEU A 29 1.65 2.99 6.11
CA LEU A 29 1.60 3.41 7.50
C LEU A 29 1.42 2.25 8.49
N LEU A 30 0.57 1.27 8.17
CA LEU A 30 0.42 0.07 9.00
C LEU A 30 1.71 -0.76 8.99
N THR A 31 2.35 -0.90 7.84
CA THR A 31 3.65 -1.60 7.72
C THR A 31 4.73 -0.90 8.53
N TRP A 32 4.81 0.44 8.44
CA TRP A 32 5.73 1.24 9.23
C TRP A 32 5.48 1.12 10.74
N SER A 33 4.20 1.14 11.15
CA SER A 33 3.80 1.01 12.56
C SER A 33 4.23 -0.34 13.13
N MET A 34 3.99 -1.43 12.38
CA MET A 34 4.44 -2.76 12.75
C MET A 34 5.97 -2.87 12.82
N ALA A 35 6.69 -2.32 11.84
CA ALA A 35 8.15 -2.31 11.83
C ALA A 35 8.73 -1.53 13.02
N THR A 36 8.13 -0.39 13.36
CA THR A 36 8.53 0.46 14.48
C THR A 36 8.28 -0.23 15.81
N LYS A 37 7.11 -0.85 16.01
CA LYS A 37 6.81 -1.63 17.22
C LYS A 37 7.77 -2.82 17.37
N MET A 38 8.02 -3.55 16.28
CA MET A 38 8.97 -4.66 16.26
C MET A 38 10.37 -4.22 16.73
N LYS A 39 10.84 -3.08 16.21
CA LYS A 39 12.14 -2.53 16.59
C LYS A 39 12.16 -2.05 18.04
N ARG A 40 11.11 -1.40 18.51
CA ARG A 40 11.01 -0.84 19.86
C ARG A 40 10.92 -1.92 20.94
N GLU A 41 10.12 -2.95 20.72
CA GLU A 41 9.83 -3.97 21.75
C GLU A 41 10.82 -5.12 21.73
N PHE A 42 11.35 -5.48 20.56
CA PHE A 42 12.21 -6.66 20.41
C PHE A 42 13.62 -6.34 19.91
N GLY A 43 13.92 -5.09 19.55
CA GLY A 43 15.24 -4.69 19.05
C GLY A 43 15.57 -5.20 17.64
N VAL A 44 14.69 -5.99 17.00
CA VAL A 44 14.89 -6.62 15.69
C VAL A 44 14.32 -5.79 14.55
N LYS A 45 14.79 -6.05 13.32
CA LYS A 45 14.25 -5.43 12.10
C LYS A 45 13.21 -6.36 11.49
N VAL A 46 12.17 -5.78 10.89
CA VAL A 46 11.15 -6.58 10.21
C VAL A 46 11.72 -7.18 8.92
N LYS A 47 11.45 -8.45 8.66
CA LYS A 47 11.94 -9.20 7.51
C LYS A 47 10.85 -9.48 6.48
N ASP A 48 9.64 -9.75 6.92
CA ASP A 48 8.52 -10.04 6.04
C ASP A 48 7.25 -9.40 6.60
N VAL A 49 6.44 -8.80 5.73
CA VAL A 49 5.10 -8.31 6.07
C VAL A 49 4.14 -8.80 5.01
N VAL A 50 3.12 -9.54 5.44
CA VAL A 50 1.96 -9.84 4.62
C VAL A 50 0.79 -9.02 5.10
N LEU A 51 0.27 -8.16 4.23
CA LEU A 51 -0.89 -7.32 4.47
C LEU A 51 -2.10 -7.83 3.69
N SER A 52 -3.28 -7.61 4.25
CA SER A 52 -4.55 -7.85 3.59
C SER A 52 -5.47 -6.66 3.74
N ILE A 53 -6.12 -6.28 2.64
CA ILE A 53 -7.38 -5.54 2.67
C ILE A 53 -8.41 -6.55 3.20
N TYR A 54 -8.68 -6.47 4.50
CA TYR A 54 -9.43 -7.48 5.24
C TYR A 54 -10.93 -7.31 5.07
N ASP A 55 -11.40 -6.07 5.20
CA ASP A 55 -12.76 -5.66 4.88
C ASP A 55 -12.72 -4.31 4.17
N LEU A 56 -13.52 -4.18 3.11
CA LEU A 56 -13.62 -2.94 2.36
C LEU A 56 -15.03 -2.81 1.83
N LYS A 57 -15.75 -1.84 2.37
CA LYS A 57 -17.01 -1.38 1.83
C LYS A 57 -16.80 0.02 1.28
N GLY A 58 -16.92 0.14 -0.04
CA GLY A 58 -16.88 1.41 -0.74
C GLY A 58 -18.03 1.51 -1.73
N ALA A 59 -18.61 2.70 -1.86
CA ALA A 59 -19.73 2.97 -2.77
C ALA A 59 -19.32 3.08 -4.27
N GLY A 60 -18.10 2.67 -4.62
CA GLY A 60 -17.58 2.64 -6.00
C GLY A 60 -16.44 3.61 -6.26
N ILE A 61 -16.05 3.72 -7.54
CA ILE A 61 -14.96 4.59 -7.98
C ILE A 61 -15.49 5.93 -8.51
N SER A 62 -14.68 6.98 -8.40
CA SER A 62 -14.95 8.29 -8.99
C SER A 62 -14.56 8.31 -10.46
N GLY A 63 -15.05 9.31 -11.20
CA GLY A 63 -14.61 9.51 -12.57
C GLY A 63 -13.12 9.86 -12.69
N GLY A 64 -12.53 10.47 -11.66
CA GLY A 64 -11.07 10.70 -11.60
C GLY A 64 -10.28 9.39 -11.49
N THR A 65 -10.73 8.46 -10.66
CA THR A 65 -10.13 7.12 -10.53
C THR A 65 -10.31 6.33 -11.83
N ALA A 66 -11.52 6.33 -12.41
CA ALA A 66 -11.79 5.69 -13.70
C ALA A 66 -10.89 6.25 -14.82
N ALA A 67 -10.75 7.58 -14.90
CA ALA A 67 -9.87 8.24 -15.85
C ALA A 67 -8.40 7.86 -15.64
N SER A 68 -7.95 7.76 -14.38
CA SER A 68 -6.57 7.36 -14.04
C SER A 68 -6.26 5.93 -14.49
N ILE A 69 -7.17 5.00 -14.22
CA ILE A 69 -7.05 3.60 -14.69
C ILE A 69 -6.99 3.57 -16.22
N LEU A 70 -7.92 4.22 -16.90
CA LEU A 70 -7.96 4.23 -18.37
C LEU A 70 -6.72 4.89 -18.99
N ALA A 71 -6.22 5.96 -18.36
CA ALA A 71 -5.01 6.66 -18.79
C ALA A 71 -3.77 5.78 -18.67
N ALA A 72 -3.68 4.94 -17.63
CA ALA A 72 -2.59 3.98 -17.50
C ALA A 72 -2.55 3.01 -18.70
N PHE A 73 -3.70 2.48 -19.13
CA PHE A 73 -3.78 1.59 -20.30
C PHE A 73 -3.73 2.31 -21.65
N SER A 74 -3.88 3.63 -21.70
CA SER A 74 -3.80 4.40 -22.95
C SER A 74 -2.46 5.04 -23.23
N ASN A 75 -1.77 5.48 -22.18
CA ASN A 75 -0.59 6.31 -22.31
C ASN A 75 0.71 5.52 -22.06
N LEU A 76 0.62 4.38 -21.37
CA LEU A 76 1.78 3.54 -21.11
C LEU A 76 1.92 2.46 -22.18
N SER A 77 3.16 2.24 -22.61
CA SER A 77 3.52 1.08 -23.41
C SER A 77 3.36 -0.22 -22.61
N PHE A 78 3.28 -1.35 -23.32
CA PHE A 78 3.25 -2.67 -22.67
C PHE A 78 4.49 -2.92 -21.81
N ALA A 79 5.66 -2.42 -22.22
CA ALA A 79 6.89 -2.53 -21.46
C ALA A 79 6.83 -1.74 -20.14
N GLU A 80 6.25 -0.53 -20.16
CA GLU A 80 6.02 0.27 -18.96
C GLU A 80 5.01 -0.40 -18.03
N LEU A 81 3.86 -0.88 -18.55
CA LEU A 81 2.88 -1.64 -17.78
C LEU A 81 3.49 -2.88 -17.13
N ARG A 82 4.33 -3.62 -17.86
CA ARG A 82 5.06 -4.77 -17.32
C ARG A 82 6.05 -4.36 -16.24
N SER A 83 6.71 -3.21 -16.39
CA SER A 83 7.65 -2.71 -15.39
C SER A 83 6.98 -2.32 -14.07
N MET A 84 5.68 -2.01 -14.08
CA MET A 84 4.90 -1.75 -12.86
C MET A 84 4.77 -3.00 -11.98
N SER A 85 4.99 -4.20 -12.53
CA SER A 85 5.02 -5.45 -11.77
C SER A 85 6.34 -5.68 -11.01
N ASP A 86 7.36 -4.83 -11.19
CA ASP A 86 8.60 -4.89 -10.39
C ASP A 86 8.38 -4.22 -9.03
N PRO A 87 8.30 -4.99 -7.92
CA PRO A 87 8.02 -4.46 -6.59
C PRO A 87 9.10 -3.50 -6.06
N TYR A 88 10.30 -3.52 -6.64
CA TYR A 88 11.41 -2.66 -6.21
C TYR A 88 11.68 -1.52 -7.20
N ARG A 89 10.77 -1.27 -8.16
CA ARG A 89 10.98 -0.30 -9.26
C ARG A 89 11.34 1.09 -8.80
N ILE A 90 10.79 1.52 -7.66
CA ILE A 90 10.97 2.85 -7.08
C ILE A 90 11.74 2.82 -5.75
N SER A 91 12.29 1.67 -5.35
CA SER A 91 13.15 1.57 -4.17
C SER A 91 14.51 2.22 -4.43
N VAL A 92 15.09 2.84 -3.40
CA VAL A 92 16.45 3.42 -3.47
C VAL A 92 17.52 2.32 -3.54
N SER A 93 17.25 1.18 -2.89
CA SER A 93 18.13 0.00 -2.88
C SER A 93 17.33 -1.27 -3.13
N ARG A 94 17.89 -2.21 -3.89
CA ARG A 94 17.31 -3.54 -4.09
C ARG A 94 17.82 -4.53 -3.02
N PRO A 95 17.00 -5.49 -2.58
CA PRO A 95 17.45 -6.56 -1.70
C PRO A 95 18.44 -7.48 -2.42
N SER A 96 19.27 -8.17 -1.65
CA SER A 96 20.25 -9.13 -2.19
C SER A 96 19.60 -10.44 -2.59
N ALA A 97 18.48 -10.80 -1.95
CA ALA A 97 17.66 -11.95 -2.30
C ALA A 97 16.21 -11.49 -2.52
N ILE A 98 15.64 -11.82 -3.67
CA ILE A 98 14.22 -11.60 -3.97
C ILE A 98 13.50 -12.93 -3.80
N PRO A 99 12.53 -13.04 -2.88
CA PRO A 99 11.73 -14.25 -2.73
C PRO A 99 11.01 -14.61 -4.04
N SER A 100 11.13 -15.86 -4.46
CA SER A 100 10.41 -16.34 -5.64
C SER A 100 9.00 -16.76 -5.24
N THR A 101 7.99 -16.10 -5.81
CA THR A 101 6.61 -16.58 -5.71
C THR A 101 6.40 -17.75 -6.68
N PRO A 102 5.93 -18.93 -6.21
CA PRO A 102 5.68 -20.09 -7.06
C PRO A 102 4.75 -19.76 -8.23
N LEU A 103 5.02 -20.33 -9.41
CA LEU A 103 4.27 -20.03 -10.63
C LEU A 103 2.77 -20.33 -10.47
N TYR A 104 2.40 -21.42 -9.80
CA TYR A 104 1.00 -21.75 -9.55
C TYR A 104 0.27 -20.66 -8.73
N ARG A 105 0.94 -20.03 -7.75
CA ARG A 105 0.34 -18.92 -6.98
C ARG A 105 0.13 -17.69 -7.84
N LYS A 106 1.02 -17.43 -8.81
CA LYS A 106 0.86 -16.33 -9.77
C LYS A 106 -0.28 -16.58 -10.76
N LEU A 107 -0.50 -17.84 -11.15
CA LEU A 107 -1.54 -18.22 -12.12
C LEU A 107 -2.94 -18.32 -11.51
N VAL A 108 -3.05 -18.88 -10.30
CA VAL A 108 -4.35 -19.07 -9.63
C VAL A 108 -4.69 -17.84 -8.77
N GLY A 109 -3.68 -17.10 -8.31
CA GLY A 109 -3.82 -15.83 -7.59
C GLY A 109 -4.49 -15.91 -6.23
N VAL A 110 -4.78 -17.13 -5.74
CA VAL A 110 -5.45 -17.38 -4.46
C VAL A 110 -4.63 -18.36 -3.63
N HIS A 111 -4.51 -18.09 -2.33
CA HIS A 111 -3.88 -19.00 -1.39
C HIS A 111 -4.31 -18.66 0.05
N ASN A 112 -3.89 -19.48 1.01
CA ASN A 112 -4.11 -19.22 2.43
C ASN A 112 -2.84 -18.63 3.05
N VAL A 113 -3.03 -17.60 3.88
CA VAL A 113 -1.98 -16.99 4.70
C VAL A 113 -2.32 -17.25 6.17
N ARG A 114 -1.36 -17.75 6.95
CA ARG A 114 -1.52 -18.02 8.39
C ARG A 114 -1.98 -16.73 9.11
N ASP A 115 -2.96 -16.86 9.99
CA ASP A 115 -3.57 -15.77 10.79
C ASP A 115 -4.36 -14.69 10.01
N ILE A 116 -4.35 -14.72 8.68
CA ILE A 116 -5.19 -13.86 7.82
C ILE A 116 -6.33 -14.68 7.20
N GLY A 117 -6.04 -15.87 6.67
CA GLY A 117 -6.98 -16.77 5.99
C GLY A 117 -6.81 -16.77 4.46
N THR A 118 -7.88 -17.09 3.74
CA THR A 118 -7.84 -17.14 2.26
C THR A 118 -7.81 -15.74 1.66
N VAL A 119 -6.82 -15.49 0.80
CA VAL A 119 -6.56 -14.21 0.15
C VAL A 119 -6.43 -14.36 -1.36
N THR A 120 -6.71 -13.29 -2.09
CA THR A 120 -6.57 -13.19 -3.56
C THR A 120 -5.86 -11.90 -3.98
N THR A 121 -5.68 -11.70 -5.27
CA THR A 121 -5.12 -10.46 -5.84
C THR A 121 -5.92 -9.23 -5.42
N ALA A 122 -5.21 -8.24 -4.86
CA ALA A 122 -5.72 -6.91 -4.62
C ALA A 122 -5.38 -5.97 -5.79
N VAL A 123 -6.29 -5.06 -6.11
CA VAL A 123 -6.10 -4.07 -7.19
C VAL A 123 -4.91 -3.13 -6.93
N PRO A 124 -4.73 -2.53 -5.73
CA PRO A 124 -3.65 -1.58 -5.51
C PRO A 124 -2.29 -2.24 -5.24
N ALA A 125 -2.24 -3.55 -5.02
CA ALA A 125 -1.06 -4.27 -4.52
C ALA A 125 0.24 -3.99 -5.26
N ALA A 126 0.21 -3.81 -6.59
CA ALA A 126 1.41 -3.48 -7.35
C ALA A 126 1.98 -2.10 -6.97
N CYS A 127 1.12 -1.10 -6.82
CA CYS A 127 1.52 0.25 -6.40
C CYS A 127 1.94 0.27 -4.93
N ASP A 128 1.14 -0.36 -4.06
CA ASP A 128 1.35 -0.34 -2.61
C ASP A 128 2.65 -1.06 -2.25
N THR A 129 2.92 -2.20 -2.89
CA THR A 129 4.18 -2.93 -2.71
C THR A 129 5.38 -2.07 -3.11
N ALA A 130 5.29 -1.33 -4.22
CA ALA A 130 6.37 -0.45 -4.66
C ALA A 130 6.61 0.72 -3.69
N ILE A 131 5.54 1.28 -3.11
CA ILE A 131 5.61 2.36 -2.11
C ILE A 131 6.21 1.84 -0.79
N VAL A 132 5.73 0.71 -0.28
CA VAL A 132 6.24 0.10 0.94
C VAL A 132 7.72 -0.27 0.81
N HIS A 133 8.14 -0.81 -0.33
CA HIS A 133 9.55 -1.09 -0.59
C HIS A 133 10.40 0.17 -0.79
N ARG A 134 9.80 1.29 -1.20
CA ARG A 134 10.50 2.58 -1.16
C ARG A 134 10.71 3.01 0.30
N SER A 135 9.66 2.96 1.13
CA SER A 135 9.75 3.23 2.57
C SER A 135 10.82 2.37 3.25
N SER A 136 10.86 1.08 2.94
CA SER A 136 11.86 0.17 3.52
C SER A 136 13.28 0.56 3.13
N SER A 137 13.50 0.95 1.87
CA SER A 137 14.82 1.41 1.40
C SER A 137 15.24 2.77 1.98
N LEU A 138 14.30 3.61 2.39
CA LEU A 138 14.56 4.90 3.04
C LEU A 138 14.84 4.74 4.56
N MET A 139 14.44 3.63 5.17
CA MET A 139 14.52 3.41 6.63
C MET A 139 15.26 2.09 6.99
N PRO A 140 16.56 1.95 6.64
CA PRO A 140 17.31 0.72 6.85
C PRO A 140 17.51 0.34 8.33
N ASN A 141 17.15 1.21 9.27
CA ASN A 141 17.13 0.94 10.71
C ASN A 141 15.92 0.12 11.17
N LEU A 142 14.80 0.17 10.44
CA LEU A 142 13.55 -0.53 10.76
C LEU A 142 13.38 -1.85 9.98
N TYR A 143 13.83 -1.87 8.73
CA TYR A 143 13.61 -2.98 7.80
C TYR A 143 14.89 -3.78 7.57
N ASP A 144 14.76 -5.10 7.47
CA ASP A 144 15.86 -5.99 7.08
C ASP A 144 16.33 -5.69 5.65
N ARG A 145 17.59 -6.01 5.35
CA ARG A 145 18.16 -5.81 4.00
C ARG A 145 17.41 -6.61 2.92
N ASN A 146 16.86 -7.77 3.28
CA ASN A 146 16.04 -8.60 2.42
C ASN A 146 14.55 -8.52 2.78
N PHE A 147 14.11 -7.36 3.29
CA PHE A 147 12.72 -7.12 3.62
C PHE A 147 11.80 -7.40 2.43
N HIS A 148 10.72 -8.13 2.69
CA HIS A 148 9.72 -8.53 1.72
C HIS A 148 8.33 -8.06 2.16
N PHE A 149 7.57 -7.50 1.23
CA PHE A 149 6.19 -7.08 1.46
C PHE A 149 5.27 -7.72 0.43
N GLN A 150 4.10 -8.16 0.89
CA GLN A 150 3.03 -8.64 0.02
C GLN A 150 1.70 -8.10 0.49
N GLU A 151 0.85 -7.73 -0.45
CA GLU A 151 -0.51 -7.29 -0.16
C GLU A 151 -1.54 -8.10 -0.96
N PHE A 152 -2.63 -8.44 -0.29
CA PHE A 152 -3.72 -9.21 -0.87
C PHE A 152 -5.10 -8.68 -0.45
N ALA A 153 -6.14 -9.15 -1.12
CA ALA A 153 -7.52 -8.94 -0.70
C ALA A 153 -8.03 -10.19 0.03
N LYS A 154 -8.66 -10.03 1.20
CA LYS A 154 -9.29 -11.15 1.90
C LYS A 154 -10.53 -11.60 1.15
N VAL A 155 -10.69 -12.90 0.99
CA VAL A 155 -11.89 -13.51 0.39
C VAL A 155 -12.44 -14.62 1.26
N ARG A 156 -13.74 -14.88 1.13
CA ARG A 156 -14.40 -15.90 1.93
C ARG A 156 -13.86 -17.31 1.67
N ASN A 157 -13.54 -17.64 0.42
CA ASN A 157 -13.06 -18.96 0.04
C ASN A 157 -12.25 -18.94 -1.27
N VAL A 158 -11.65 -20.09 -1.59
CA VAL A 158 -10.74 -20.27 -2.73
C VAL A 158 -11.43 -20.02 -4.07
N PHE A 159 -12.68 -20.45 -4.24
CA PHE A 159 -13.44 -20.29 -5.49
C PHE A 159 -13.69 -18.81 -5.82
N ILE A 160 -14.15 -18.04 -4.83
CA ILE A 160 -14.35 -16.58 -4.99
C ILE A 160 -13.01 -15.92 -5.27
N GLY A 161 -11.96 -16.30 -4.55
CA GLY A 161 -10.62 -15.75 -4.78
C GLY A 161 -10.11 -15.98 -6.20
N PHE A 162 -10.25 -17.20 -6.72
CA PHE A 162 -9.88 -17.52 -8.10
C PHE A 162 -10.70 -16.73 -9.12
N ALA A 163 -12.02 -16.64 -8.93
CA ALA A 163 -12.90 -15.88 -9.81
C ALA A 163 -12.54 -14.38 -9.84
N VAL A 164 -12.24 -13.79 -8.68
CA VAL A 164 -11.77 -12.39 -8.57
C VAL A 164 -10.45 -12.21 -9.31
N HIS A 165 -9.48 -13.10 -9.09
CA HIS A 165 -8.17 -13.01 -9.75
C HIS A 165 -8.28 -13.10 -11.28
N MET A 166 -9.03 -14.10 -11.78
CA MET A 166 -9.28 -14.26 -13.21
C MET A 166 -10.04 -13.06 -13.79
N GLY A 167 -11.06 -12.56 -13.08
CA GLY A 167 -11.83 -11.39 -13.49
C GLY A 167 -10.97 -10.13 -13.64
N LEU A 168 -10.10 -9.85 -12.65
CA LEU A 168 -9.17 -8.72 -12.71
C LEU A 168 -8.17 -8.87 -13.87
N GLY A 169 -7.65 -10.07 -14.09
CA GLY A 169 -6.76 -10.36 -15.23
C GLY A 169 -7.45 -10.13 -16.59
N LEU A 170 -8.68 -10.62 -16.75
CA LEU A 170 -9.48 -10.42 -17.95
C LEU A 170 -9.81 -8.94 -18.19
N ILE A 171 -10.16 -8.19 -17.13
CA ILE A 171 -10.40 -6.74 -17.22
C ILE A 171 -9.12 -6.02 -17.68
N ALA A 172 -7.97 -6.32 -17.07
CA ALA A 172 -6.70 -5.71 -17.44
C ALA A 172 -6.32 -5.97 -18.91
N ILE A 173 -6.47 -7.21 -19.38
CA ILE A 173 -6.22 -7.58 -20.80
C ILE A 173 -7.21 -6.85 -21.72
N SER A 174 -8.49 -6.80 -21.33
CA SER A 174 -9.53 -6.15 -22.14
C SER A 174 -9.28 -4.65 -22.28
N LEU A 175 -8.81 -3.98 -21.22
CA LEU A 175 -8.46 -2.55 -21.27
C LEU A 175 -7.26 -2.25 -22.16
N MET A 176 -6.47 -3.23 -22.59
CA MET A 176 -5.44 -2.99 -23.62
C MET A 176 -6.07 -2.63 -24.98
N LEU A 177 -7.28 -3.13 -25.27
CA LEU A 177 -7.96 -2.93 -26.55
C LEU A 177 -8.62 -1.54 -26.63
N PRO A 178 -8.27 -0.70 -27.63
CA PRO A 178 -8.83 0.65 -27.77
C PRO A 178 -10.38 0.71 -27.83
N PRO A 179 -11.10 -0.19 -28.54
CA PRO A 179 -12.56 -0.16 -28.58
C PRO A 179 -13.20 -0.39 -27.20
N ILE A 180 -12.63 -1.29 -26.40
CA ILE A 180 -13.10 -1.57 -25.04
C ILE A 180 -12.87 -0.35 -24.15
N ARG A 181 -11.71 0.32 -24.26
CA ARG A 181 -11.46 1.58 -23.53
C ARG A 181 -12.42 2.69 -23.92
N TRP A 182 -12.77 2.80 -25.20
CA TRP A 182 -13.77 3.77 -25.66
C TRP A 182 -15.14 3.48 -25.05
N LEU A 183 -15.57 2.22 -25.02
CA LEU A 183 -16.83 1.83 -24.41
C LEU A 183 -16.82 2.04 -22.89
N ALA A 184 -15.74 1.62 -22.20
CA ALA A 184 -15.57 1.82 -20.76
C ALA A 184 -15.67 3.30 -20.37
N ARG A 185 -15.10 4.22 -21.18
CA ARG A 185 -15.24 5.67 -20.98
C ARG A 185 -16.69 6.16 -21.00
N LYS A 186 -17.59 5.50 -21.73
CA LYS A 186 -19.02 5.87 -21.79
C LYS A 186 -19.84 5.29 -20.64
N LEU A 187 -19.36 4.22 -20.01
CA LEU A 187 -20.08 3.50 -18.97
C LEU A 187 -19.60 3.89 -17.56
N LEU A 188 -18.34 4.28 -17.42
CA LEU A 188 -17.76 4.70 -16.15
C LEU A 188 -18.18 6.14 -15.80
N PRO A 189 -18.16 6.49 -14.49
CA PRO A 189 -18.48 7.85 -14.07
C PRO A 189 -17.61 8.91 -14.76
N GLU A 190 -18.20 10.04 -15.10
CA GLU A 190 -17.47 11.16 -15.71
C GLU A 190 -16.61 11.88 -14.66
N PRO A 191 -15.53 12.57 -15.06
CA PRO A 191 -14.76 13.43 -14.15
C PRO A 191 -15.66 14.42 -13.40
N GLY A 192 -15.50 14.50 -12.08
CA GLY A 192 -16.36 15.28 -11.20
C GLY A 192 -17.57 14.52 -10.66
N GLN A 193 -17.91 13.36 -11.22
CA GLN A 193 -18.88 12.43 -10.64
C GLN A 193 -18.19 11.43 -9.71
N GLY A 194 -18.93 10.96 -8.72
CA GLY A 194 -18.49 9.95 -7.78
C GLY A 194 -19.67 9.37 -6.99
N PRO A 195 -19.41 8.46 -6.06
CA PRO A 195 -20.45 7.85 -5.25
C PRO A 195 -21.30 8.92 -4.53
N LYS A 196 -22.61 8.72 -4.47
CA LYS A 196 -23.49 9.66 -3.77
C LYS A 196 -23.24 9.56 -2.28
N LYS A 197 -23.33 10.70 -1.57
CA LYS A 197 -23.10 10.75 -0.12
C LYS A 197 -23.93 9.71 0.66
N GLN A 198 -25.17 9.48 0.24
CA GLN A 198 -26.05 8.49 0.88
C GLN A 198 -25.52 7.04 0.76
N ASP A 199 -24.90 6.71 -0.37
CA ASP A 199 -24.37 5.35 -0.61
C ASP A 199 -23.09 5.10 0.21
N THR A 200 -22.41 6.17 0.63
CA THR A 200 -21.15 6.12 1.39
C THR A 200 -21.33 6.01 2.91
N LEU A 201 -22.57 6.03 3.43
CA LEU A 201 -22.83 6.12 4.87
C LEU A 201 -22.32 4.94 5.68
N ALA A 202 -22.21 3.77 5.06
CA ALA A 202 -21.70 2.54 5.68
C ALA A 202 -20.31 2.16 5.14
N ASP A 203 -19.64 3.07 4.44
CA ASP A 203 -18.29 2.83 3.93
C ASP A 203 -17.32 2.70 5.10
N HIS A 204 -16.42 1.75 4.98
CA HIS A 204 -15.36 1.51 5.94
C HIS A 204 -14.26 0.70 5.29
N VAL A 205 -13.10 0.74 5.94
CA VAL A 205 -11.96 -0.08 5.55
C VAL A 205 -11.32 -0.70 6.79
N GLU A 206 -10.84 -1.91 6.62
CA GLU A 206 -9.99 -2.61 7.58
C GLU A 206 -8.85 -3.29 6.84
N TYR A 207 -7.62 -2.97 7.24
CA TYR A 207 -6.41 -3.68 6.86
C TYR A 207 -5.95 -4.55 8.01
N ARG A 208 -5.48 -5.76 7.71
CA ARG A 208 -4.79 -6.63 8.67
C ARG A 208 -3.46 -7.06 8.13
N GLY A 209 -2.43 -7.04 8.98
CA GLY A 209 -1.07 -7.39 8.63
C GLY A 209 -0.45 -8.36 9.61
N ILE A 210 0.48 -9.17 9.11
CA ILE A 210 1.37 -9.99 9.92
C ILE A 210 2.80 -9.60 9.56
N ALA A 211 3.51 -9.04 10.53
CA ALA A 211 4.93 -8.77 10.44
C ALA A 211 5.73 -9.90 11.10
N THR A 212 6.80 -10.33 10.43
CA THR A 212 7.71 -11.38 10.91
C THR A 212 9.14 -10.86 10.92
N ALA A 213 9.88 -11.18 11.97
CA ALA A 213 11.31 -10.92 12.09
C ALA A 213 12.06 -12.17 12.53
N ASP A 214 13.32 -12.29 12.10
CA ASP A 214 14.22 -13.28 12.67
C ASP A 214 14.55 -12.88 14.12
N PRO A 215 14.68 -13.85 15.05
CA PRO A 215 15.07 -13.55 16.42
C PRO A 215 16.50 -12.99 16.48
N ALA A 216 16.80 -12.25 17.55
CA ALA A 216 18.15 -11.74 17.79
C ALA A 216 19.19 -12.86 18.04
N GLU A 217 18.74 -13.99 18.59
CA GLU A 217 19.57 -15.16 18.87
C GLU A 217 19.26 -16.32 17.90
N PRO A 218 20.28 -16.96 17.30
CA PRO A 218 20.08 -18.14 16.46
C PRO A 218 19.36 -19.27 17.21
N GLY A 219 18.42 -19.94 16.53
CA GLY A 219 17.71 -21.11 17.07
C GLY A 219 16.42 -20.81 17.83
N LYS A 220 16.07 -19.53 18.05
CA LYS A 220 14.74 -19.14 18.58
C LYS A 220 13.69 -19.11 17.46
N LYS A 221 12.40 -19.17 17.84
CA LYS A 221 11.29 -19.02 16.89
C LYS A 221 11.26 -17.59 16.31
N PRO A 222 10.76 -17.38 15.08
CA PRO A 222 10.53 -16.05 14.53
C PRO A 222 9.60 -15.22 15.41
N ILE A 223 9.88 -13.92 15.52
CA ILE A 223 9.01 -12.99 16.23
C ILE A 223 7.92 -12.53 15.28
N ARG A 224 6.66 -12.60 15.72
CA ARG A 224 5.49 -12.29 14.90
C ARG A 224 4.62 -11.23 15.58
N LEU A 225 4.15 -10.28 14.80
CA LEU A 225 3.27 -9.20 15.24
C LEU A 225 2.07 -9.15 14.28
N SER A 226 0.87 -9.13 14.85
CA SER A 226 -0.34 -8.77 14.12
C SER A 226 -0.57 -7.27 14.21
N GLY A 227 -1.00 -6.67 13.11
CA GLY A 227 -1.42 -5.28 13.03
C GLY A 227 -2.79 -5.15 12.37
N LYS A 228 -3.59 -4.18 12.82
CA LYS A 228 -4.87 -3.81 12.24
C LYS A 228 -4.89 -2.30 12.06
N LEU A 229 -5.36 -1.82 10.91
CA LEU A 229 -5.70 -0.42 10.67
C LEU A 229 -7.14 -0.36 10.19
N SER A 230 -8.00 0.36 10.90
CA SER A 230 -9.40 0.55 10.52
C SER A 230 -9.80 2.02 10.44
N TYR A 231 -10.75 2.32 9.57
CA TYR A 231 -11.37 3.63 9.47
C TYR A 231 -12.84 3.48 9.09
N GLN A 232 -13.72 4.14 9.85
CA GLN A 232 -15.15 4.20 9.59
C GLN A 232 -15.46 5.46 8.78
N GLY A 233 -15.70 5.27 7.49
CA GLY A 233 -16.08 6.35 6.59
C GLY A 233 -15.60 6.14 5.15
N PRO A 234 -15.92 7.10 4.27
CA PRO A 234 -15.70 6.92 2.84
C PRO A 234 -14.23 7.18 2.44
N ALA A 235 -13.76 6.45 1.43
CA ALA A 235 -12.36 6.49 0.96
C ALA A 235 -11.90 7.86 0.43
N TYR A 236 -12.78 8.62 -0.24
CA TYR A 236 -12.43 9.96 -0.76
C TYR A 236 -12.24 11.01 0.34
N PRO A 237 -13.17 11.17 1.31
CA PRO A 237 -12.92 11.92 2.53
C PRO A 237 -11.65 11.48 3.28
N MET A 238 -11.41 10.17 3.41
CA MET A 238 -10.17 9.68 4.03
C MET A 238 -8.93 10.16 3.28
N THR A 239 -8.96 10.13 1.94
CA THR A 239 -7.86 10.69 1.11
C THR A 239 -7.64 12.17 1.40
N GLY A 240 -8.71 12.97 1.46
CA GLY A 240 -8.60 14.39 1.80
C GLY A 240 -8.01 14.61 3.20
N MET A 241 -8.44 13.82 4.18
CA MET A 241 -7.93 13.85 5.55
C MET A 241 -6.44 13.49 5.60
N LEU A 242 -6.02 12.40 4.96
CA LEU A 242 -4.62 11.99 4.89
C LEU A 242 -3.73 13.09 4.29
N LEU A 243 -4.17 13.71 3.19
CA LEU A 243 -3.45 14.82 2.57
C LEU A 243 -3.36 16.05 3.50
N ALA A 244 -4.44 16.42 4.17
CA ALA A 244 -4.48 17.55 5.09
C ALA A 244 -3.57 17.31 6.31
N GLU A 245 -3.66 16.13 6.93
CA GLU A 245 -2.86 15.80 8.10
C GLU A 245 -1.36 15.64 7.76
N SER A 246 -1.04 15.14 6.57
CA SER A 246 0.34 15.16 6.06
C SER A 246 0.87 16.58 5.90
N ALA A 247 0.08 17.50 5.33
CA ALA A 247 0.48 18.90 5.20
C ALA A 247 0.71 19.55 6.57
N MET A 248 -0.12 19.22 7.56
CA MET A 248 0.05 19.70 8.93
C MET A 248 1.35 19.19 9.57
N VAL A 249 1.76 17.93 9.34
CA VAL A 249 3.09 17.45 9.79
C VAL A 249 4.19 18.27 9.13
N LEU A 250 4.12 18.49 7.80
CA LEU A 250 5.15 19.23 7.08
C LEU A 250 5.29 20.69 7.54
N ILE A 251 4.20 21.33 7.98
CA ILE A 251 4.22 22.72 8.47
C ILE A 251 4.68 22.82 9.93
N THR A 252 4.34 21.84 10.78
CA THR A 252 4.50 21.96 12.24
C THR A 252 5.67 21.17 12.81
N SER A 253 6.16 20.17 12.08
CA SER A 253 7.22 19.28 12.57
C SER A 253 8.58 19.96 12.60
N LYS A 254 9.27 19.84 13.74
CA LYS A 254 10.67 20.26 13.88
C LYS A 254 11.66 19.30 13.21
N LYS A 255 11.17 18.17 12.68
CA LYS A 255 11.98 17.17 11.96
C LYS A 255 12.16 17.51 10.48
N VAL A 256 11.32 18.38 9.92
CA VAL A 256 11.47 18.86 8.55
C VAL A 256 12.79 19.65 8.42
N GLY A 257 13.58 19.29 7.40
CA GLY A 257 14.94 19.80 7.19
C GLY A 257 16.02 19.11 8.03
N LYS A 258 15.64 18.26 8.99
CA LYS A 258 16.57 17.45 9.80
C LYS A 258 16.49 15.97 9.42
N ASP A 259 15.44 15.32 9.89
CA ASP A 259 15.17 13.90 9.66
C ASP A 259 14.34 13.70 8.39
N ILE A 260 13.36 14.58 8.15
CA ILE A 260 12.56 14.61 6.93
C ILE A 260 13.23 15.58 5.95
N LYS A 261 14.00 15.02 5.01
CA LYS A 261 14.75 15.79 4.00
C LYS A 261 13.97 15.86 2.69
N GLY A 262 14.32 16.84 1.85
CA GLY A 262 13.77 16.95 0.50
C GLY A 262 14.04 15.71 -0.35
N GLY A 263 13.18 15.47 -1.33
CA GLY A 263 13.22 14.30 -2.20
C GLY A 263 11.84 13.70 -2.45
N TYR A 264 11.84 12.58 -3.16
CA TYR A 264 10.67 11.75 -3.35
C TYR A 264 10.53 10.81 -2.15
N LEU A 265 9.58 11.09 -1.27
CA LEU A 265 9.34 10.34 -0.05
C LEU A 265 8.09 9.48 -0.17
N THR A 266 7.68 8.88 0.95
CA THR A 266 6.48 8.05 1.11
C THR A 266 5.72 8.49 2.37
N PRO A 267 4.42 8.14 2.49
CA PRO A 267 3.63 8.46 3.68
C PRO A 267 4.33 8.09 5.00
N ALA A 268 4.96 6.92 5.08
CA ALA A 268 5.66 6.43 6.26
C ALA A 268 6.84 7.32 6.71
N THR A 269 7.41 8.14 5.82
CA THR A 269 8.51 9.05 6.21
C THR A 269 8.09 10.16 7.17
N LEU A 270 6.79 10.45 7.26
CA LEU A 270 6.24 11.39 8.23
C LEU A 270 6.15 10.80 9.65
N GLY A 271 6.23 9.47 9.75
CA GLY A 271 6.37 8.70 10.98
C GLY A 271 5.29 8.98 12.03
N GLU A 272 5.69 8.89 13.31
CA GLU A 272 4.79 8.93 14.47
C GLU A 272 3.89 10.17 14.52
N GLU A 273 4.41 11.33 14.10
CA GLU A 273 3.64 12.58 14.11
C GLU A 273 2.46 12.51 13.13
N TYR A 274 2.59 11.78 12.03
CA TYR A 274 1.49 11.57 11.10
C TYR A 274 0.49 10.56 11.65
N ILE A 275 0.96 9.46 12.22
CA ILE A 275 0.11 8.45 12.89
C ILE A 275 -0.76 9.08 13.97
N THR A 276 -0.15 9.82 14.91
CA THR A 276 -0.89 10.50 15.99
C THR A 276 -1.96 11.45 15.47
N ARG A 277 -1.76 12.06 14.29
CA ARG A 277 -2.71 13.00 13.71
C ARG A 277 -3.89 12.29 13.06
N ILE A 278 -3.64 11.28 12.25
CA ILE A 278 -4.72 10.52 11.59
C ILE A 278 -5.55 9.73 12.60
N GLU A 279 -4.95 9.33 13.73
CA GLU A 279 -5.69 8.71 14.84
C GLU A 279 -6.73 9.65 15.45
N ARG A 280 -6.41 10.94 15.58
CA ARG A 280 -7.37 11.97 16.02
C ARG A 280 -8.50 12.21 15.01
N CYS A 281 -8.30 11.76 13.77
CA CYS A 281 -9.30 11.80 12.71
C CYS A 281 -10.09 10.49 12.56
N GLY A 282 -9.95 9.55 13.50
CA GLY A 282 -10.73 8.31 13.54
C GLY A 282 -10.09 7.13 12.81
N VAL A 283 -8.81 7.21 12.44
CA VAL A 283 -8.04 6.01 12.06
C VAL A 283 -7.65 5.28 13.34
N GLU A 284 -7.90 3.98 13.40
CA GLU A 284 -7.52 3.16 14.56
C GLU A 284 -6.40 2.21 14.14
N ILE A 285 -5.30 2.19 14.89
CA ILE A 285 -4.18 1.27 14.66
C ILE A 285 -3.95 0.42 15.90
N GLU A 286 -4.12 -0.89 15.77
CA GLU A 286 -3.94 -1.86 16.84
C GLU A 286 -2.83 -2.84 16.47
N MET A 287 -1.99 -3.22 17.43
CA MET A 287 -0.90 -4.17 17.19
C MET A 287 -0.67 -5.08 18.39
N HIS A 288 -0.61 -6.39 18.14
CA HIS A 288 -0.43 -7.42 19.17
C HIS A 288 0.66 -8.41 18.77
N ALA A 289 1.56 -8.71 19.72
CA ALA A 289 2.50 -9.82 19.55
C ALA A 289 1.72 -11.13 19.46
N LEU A 290 2.13 -12.01 18.55
CA LEU A 290 1.53 -13.33 18.41
C LEU A 290 2.37 -14.34 19.18
N GLU A 291 1.73 -15.06 20.09
CA GLU A 291 2.30 -16.26 20.69
C GLU A 291 2.18 -17.42 19.70
N ASP A 292 3.22 -18.25 19.64
CA ASP A 292 3.47 -19.19 18.54
C ASP A 292 3.26 -20.65 18.96
#